data_AF-A0A3D3BPK4-F1
#
_entry.id   AF-A0A3D3BPK4-F1
#
_cell.length_a   1.000
_cell.length_b   1.000
_cell.length_c   1.000
_cell.angle_alpha   90.00
_cell.angle_beta   90.00
_cell.angle_gamma   90.00
#
_symmetry.space_group_name_H-M   'P 1'
#
loop_
_entity.id
_entity.type
_entity.pdbx_description
1 polymer ?
#
loop_
_entity_poly.entity_id
_entity_poly.type
_entity_poly.pdbx_seq_one_letter_code
_entity_poly.pdbx_strand_id
1 'polypeptide(L)'
;YAIEGAGGAQFALAETVDAIRDASSSLANTSLVTMLSVDPANPCGSLLPWPEGSRRASRRAGSIVARCGTETRAWLDPNGSHLEAWGIDTVEHATTILAALARARAVLTEKSRVTLTTVNAQSLIDAATHDLWNEAARTAGLSPVPRGWRWESHARR
;
A
#
# COMPACT_ATOMS: atom_id res chain seq x y z
N TYR A 1 -4.69 16.80 37.52
CA TYR A 1 -3.90 17.64 36.61
C TYR A 1 -3.17 16.68 35.68
N ALA A 2 -3.74 16.40 34.50
CA ALA A 2 -3.11 15.57 33.48
C ALA A 2 -2.53 16.52 32.43
N ILE A 3 -1.23 16.45 32.19
CA ILE A 3 -0.56 17.27 31.19
C ILE A 3 -0.92 16.67 29.82
N GLU A 4 -1.78 17.38 29.12
CA GLU A 4 -2.07 17.19 27.71
C GLU A 4 -0.78 17.40 26.91
N GLY A 5 -0.27 16.35 26.25
CA GLY A 5 0.85 16.46 25.30
C GLY A 5 2.14 15.70 25.64
N ALA A 6 2.28 15.08 26.81
CA ALA A 6 3.49 14.34 27.15
C ALA A 6 3.37 12.84 26.82
N GLY A 7 3.50 12.51 25.53
CA GLY A 7 3.74 11.12 25.09
C GLY A 7 5.04 10.56 25.72
N GLY A 8 5.21 9.24 25.73
CA GLY A 8 6.26 8.51 26.48
C GLY A 8 7.73 8.93 26.28
N ALA A 9 8.02 9.90 25.41
CA ALA A 9 9.31 10.53 25.23
C ALA A 9 9.84 11.27 26.48
N GLN A 10 8.98 11.65 27.42
CA GLN A 10 9.41 12.30 28.68
C GLN A 10 10.21 11.36 29.62
N PHE A 11 10.21 10.06 29.35
CA PHE A 11 10.97 9.05 30.10
C PHE A 11 12.20 8.55 29.34
N ALA A 12 12.46 9.05 28.13
CA ALA A 12 13.63 8.67 27.33
C ALA A 12 14.72 9.73 27.49
N LEU A 13 15.96 9.28 27.72
CA LEU A 13 17.13 10.16 27.62
C LEU A 13 17.20 10.72 26.20
N ALA A 14 17.64 11.98 26.03
CA ALA A 14 17.73 12.62 24.72
C ALA A 14 18.50 11.76 23.69
N GLU A 15 19.57 11.12 24.16
CA GLU A 15 20.39 10.17 23.39
C GLU A 15 19.60 8.94 22.91
N THR A 16 18.63 8.46 23.69
CA THR A 16 17.73 7.36 23.29
C THR A 16 16.75 7.81 22.21
N VAL A 17 16.25 9.05 22.28
CA VAL A 17 15.35 9.61 21.26
C VAL A 17 16.10 9.80 19.94
N ASP A 18 17.34 10.28 19.99
CA ASP A 18 18.18 10.46 18.81
C ASP A 18 18.57 9.11 18.20
N ALA A 19 18.90 8.10 19.01
CA ALA A 19 19.13 6.73 18.53
C ALA A 19 17.90 6.14 17.81
N ILE A 20 16.69 6.40 18.32
CA ILE A 20 15.44 5.98 17.66
C ILE A 20 15.23 6.74 16.33
N ARG A 21 15.54 8.04 16.28
CA ARG A 21 15.46 8.84 15.04
C ARG A 21 16.45 8.38 13.98
N ASP A 22 17.66 8.01 14.40
CA ASP A 22 18.72 7.54 13.51
C ASP A 22 18.39 6.13 12.99
N ALA A 23 17.90 5.24 13.85
CA ALA A 23 17.36 3.94 13.46
C ALA A 23 16.14 4.07 12.51
N SER A 24 15.24 5.03 12.75
CA SER A 24 14.11 5.31 11.86
C SER A 24 14.56 5.84 10.50
N SER A 25 15.65 6.61 10.45
CA SER A 25 16.25 7.10 9.21
C SER A 25 16.95 5.97 8.44
N SER A 26 17.54 5.01 9.14
CA SER A 26 18.12 3.79 8.56
C SER A 26 17.04 2.83 8.03
N LEU A 27 15.94 2.66 8.75
CA LEU A 27 14.74 1.90 8.32
C LEU A 27 13.97 2.56 7.16
N ALA A 28 14.22 3.84 6.88
CA ALA A 28 13.63 4.52 5.73
C ALA A 28 14.10 3.92 4.39
N ASN A 29 15.18 3.13 4.41
CA ASN A 29 15.65 2.38 3.25
C ASN A 29 15.21 0.90 3.30
N THR A 30 14.33 0.54 2.36
CA THR A 30 14.30 -0.77 1.65
C THR A 30 13.38 -1.89 2.15
N SER A 31 12.27 -1.62 2.85
CA SER A 31 11.21 -2.67 2.92
C SER A 31 9.81 -2.13 2.69
N LEU A 32 9.15 -2.69 1.67
CA LEU A 32 7.76 -2.45 1.38
C LEU A 32 6.90 -3.26 2.36
N VAL A 33 6.16 -2.57 3.22
CA VAL A 33 5.25 -3.17 4.20
C VAL A 33 3.82 -2.99 3.74
N THR A 34 3.00 -4.02 3.89
CA THR A 34 1.56 -3.97 3.60
C THR A 34 0.75 -4.19 4.87
N MET A 35 -0.35 -3.46 5.01
CA MET A 35 -1.23 -3.52 6.18
C MET A 35 -2.66 -3.08 5.80
N LEU A 36 -3.63 -3.34 6.66
CA LEU A 36 -4.97 -2.77 6.48
C LEU A 36 -4.93 -1.25 6.67
N SER A 37 -5.78 -0.52 5.94
CA SER A 37 -5.85 0.94 6.10
C SER A 37 -6.35 1.36 7.49
N VAL A 38 -7.14 0.50 8.15
CA VAL A 38 -7.66 0.69 9.50
C VAL A 38 -6.68 0.21 10.59
N ASP A 39 -5.53 -0.34 10.21
CA ASP A 39 -4.51 -0.78 11.16
C ASP A 39 -4.02 0.41 12.01
N PRO A 40 -3.88 0.25 13.34
CA PRO A 40 -3.31 1.28 14.20
C PRO A 40 -1.89 1.74 13.78
N ALA A 41 -1.11 0.86 13.16
CA ALA A 41 0.25 1.15 12.69
C ALA A 41 0.28 2.01 11.42
N ASN A 42 -0.82 2.13 10.68
CA ASN A 42 -0.90 3.08 9.57
C ASN A 42 -1.05 4.50 10.13
N PRO A 43 -0.17 5.47 9.85
CA PRO A 43 -0.38 6.86 10.29
C PRO A 43 -1.31 7.68 9.38
N CYS A 44 -1.58 7.25 8.14
CA CYS A 44 -2.40 8.04 7.21
C CYS A 44 -3.88 8.08 7.62
N GLY A 45 -4.48 9.27 7.56
CA GLY A 45 -5.84 9.55 8.03
C GLY A 45 -6.00 9.64 9.54
N SER A 46 -4.91 9.56 10.32
CA SER A 46 -4.91 9.86 11.76
C SER A 46 -3.85 10.89 12.12
N LEU A 47 -2.59 10.58 11.81
CA LEU A 47 -1.41 11.40 12.13
C LEU A 47 -0.88 12.16 10.90
N LEU A 48 -1.06 11.58 9.71
CA LEU A 48 -0.66 12.17 8.43
C LEU A 48 -1.88 12.31 7.52
N PRO A 49 -1.94 13.34 6.67
CA PRO A 49 -2.91 13.37 5.59
C PRO A 49 -2.69 12.18 4.64
N TRP A 50 -3.75 11.80 3.93
CA TRP A 50 -3.59 10.93 2.78
C TRP A 50 -2.91 11.71 1.65
N PRO A 51 -2.00 11.09 0.87
CA PRO A 51 -1.49 11.74 -0.33
C PRO A 51 -2.62 12.06 -1.31
N GLU A 52 -2.48 13.15 -2.05
CA GLU A 52 -3.44 13.51 -3.10
C GLU A 52 -3.37 12.51 -4.25
N GLY A 53 -4.52 12.18 -4.83
CA GLY A 53 -4.64 11.18 -5.89
C GLY A 53 -5.96 11.29 -6.62
N SER A 54 -6.14 10.45 -7.64
CA SER A 54 -7.34 10.41 -8.47
C SER A 54 -8.59 10.00 -7.69
N ARG A 55 -8.40 9.14 -6.68
CA ARG A 55 -9.43 8.71 -5.74
C ARG A 55 -9.00 9.04 -4.34
N ARG A 56 -9.98 9.44 -3.52
CA ARG A 56 -9.75 9.74 -2.12
C ARG A 56 -9.47 8.45 -1.34
N ALA A 57 -8.19 8.19 -1.08
CA ALA A 57 -7.78 7.17 -0.14
C ALA A 57 -8.33 7.46 1.26
N SER A 58 -8.67 6.41 2.00
CA SER A 58 -9.30 6.52 3.31
C SER A 58 -9.08 5.27 4.17
N ARG A 59 -9.26 5.45 5.50
CA ARG A 59 -9.31 4.35 6.47
C ARG A 59 -10.64 3.63 6.34
N ARG A 60 -10.66 2.55 5.55
CA ARG A 60 -11.85 1.75 5.28
C ARG A 60 -11.55 0.28 5.53
N ALA A 61 -12.44 -0.41 6.24
CA ALA A 61 -12.29 -1.84 6.46
C ALA A 61 -12.13 -2.58 5.12
N GLY A 62 -11.15 -3.47 5.05
CA GLY A 62 -10.82 -4.25 3.86
C GLY A 62 -9.95 -3.54 2.81
N SER A 63 -9.68 -2.23 2.91
CA SER A 63 -8.65 -1.60 2.07
C SER A 63 -7.25 -1.87 2.62
N ILE A 64 -6.28 -2.00 1.72
CA ILE A 64 -4.89 -2.33 2.03
C ILE A 64 -4.00 -1.15 1.65
N VAL A 65 -3.02 -0.84 2.47
CA VAL A 65 -2.01 0.19 2.21
C VAL A 65 -0.65 -0.49 2.06
N ALA A 66 0.14 -0.05 1.09
CA ALA A 66 1.56 -0.40 0.98
C ALA A 66 2.42 0.83 1.26
N ARG A 67 3.43 0.69 2.13
CA ARG A 67 4.31 1.76 2.56
C ARG A 67 5.77 1.37 2.42
N CYS A 68 6.62 2.33 2.08
CA CYS A 68 8.07 2.20 2.12
C CYS A 68 8.60 3.26 3.08
N GLY A 69 9.11 2.84 4.24
CA GLY A 69 9.46 3.77 5.32
C GLY A 69 8.26 4.65 5.73
N THR A 70 8.46 5.98 5.64
CA THR A 70 7.43 6.98 5.98
C THR A 70 6.45 7.25 4.82
N GLU A 71 6.73 6.77 3.62
CA GLU A 71 5.95 7.08 2.43
C GLU A 71 4.84 6.07 2.17
N THR A 72 3.68 6.58 1.79
CA THR A 72 2.58 5.74 1.28
C THR A 72 2.76 5.55 -0.22
N ARG A 73 2.96 4.31 -0.65
CA ARG A 73 3.26 3.97 -2.05
C ARG A 73 2.03 3.42 -2.79
N ALA A 74 1.10 2.81 -2.07
CA ALA A 74 -0.16 2.37 -2.65
C ALA A 74 -1.31 2.29 -1.64
N TRP A 75 -2.53 2.48 -2.15
CA TRP A 75 -3.79 2.20 -1.47
C TRP A 75 -4.69 1.39 -2.40
N LEU A 76 -5.10 0.20 -1.96
CA LEU A 76 -6.01 -0.67 -2.68
C LEU A 76 -7.38 -0.61 -2.01
N ASP A 77 -8.42 -0.34 -2.80
CA ASP A 77 -9.78 -0.26 -2.29
C ASP A 77 -10.29 -1.60 -1.71
N PRO A 78 -11.35 -1.60 -0.87
CA PRO A 78 -11.84 -2.82 -0.23
C PRO A 78 -12.39 -3.89 -1.17
N ASN A 79 -12.71 -3.53 -2.41
CA ASN A 79 -13.10 -4.50 -3.42
C ASN A 79 -11.89 -5.08 -4.15
N GLY A 80 -10.73 -4.44 -4.07
CA GLY A 80 -9.50 -4.81 -4.76
C GLY A 80 -9.51 -4.53 -6.26
N SER A 81 -10.42 -3.67 -6.71
CA SER A 81 -10.60 -3.31 -8.12
C SER A 81 -9.93 -2.00 -8.51
N HIS A 82 -9.65 -1.13 -7.54
CA HIS A 82 -9.09 0.19 -7.76
C HIS A 82 -7.85 0.38 -6.89
N LEU A 83 -6.73 0.63 -7.55
CA LEU A 83 -5.45 0.95 -6.93
C LEU A 83 -5.17 2.44 -7.11
N GLU A 84 -4.77 3.11 -6.03
CA GLU A 84 -4.07 4.39 -6.08
C GLU A 84 -2.60 4.13 -5.75
N ALA A 85 -1.68 4.66 -6.54
CA ALA A 85 -0.24 4.45 -6.42
C ALA A 85 0.52 5.77 -6.61
N TRP A 86 1.54 5.98 -5.78
CA TRP A 86 2.29 7.24 -5.71
C TRP A 86 3.80 7.02 -5.89
N GLY A 87 4.42 7.81 -6.77
CA GLY A 87 5.86 7.74 -7.05
C GLY A 87 6.31 6.39 -7.58
N ILE A 88 5.54 5.81 -8.51
CA ILE A 88 5.81 4.51 -9.13
C ILE A 88 6.00 4.71 -10.63
N ASP A 89 7.25 4.84 -11.05
CA ASP A 89 7.61 5.22 -12.42
C ASP A 89 8.34 4.10 -13.18
N THR A 90 8.57 2.95 -12.53
CA THR A 90 9.24 1.78 -13.13
C THR A 90 8.40 0.52 -13.03
N VAL A 91 8.56 -0.37 -14.02
CA VAL A 91 7.92 -1.70 -14.03
C VAL A 91 8.33 -2.51 -12.81
N GLU A 92 9.59 -2.42 -12.38
CA GLU A 92 10.12 -3.14 -11.20
C GLU A 92 9.41 -2.71 -9.90
N HIS A 93 9.27 -1.39 -9.67
CA HIS A 93 8.55 -0.88 -8.51
C HIS A 93 7.07 -1.26 -8.55
N ALA A 94 6.41 -1.11 -9.69
CA ALA A 94 5.02 -1.52 -9.85
C ALA A 94 4.82 -3.03 -9.61
N THR A 95 5.72 -3.86 -10.12
CA THR A 95 5.71 -5.32 -9.90
C THR A 95 5.82 -5.63 -8.42
N THR A 96 6.75 -4.96 -7.72
CA THR A 96 6.96 -5.13 -6.28
C THR A 96 5.72 -4.77 -5.47
N ILE A 97 5.07 -3.65 -5.82
CA ILE A 97 3.79 -3.22 -5.22
C ILE A 97 2.69 -4.26 -5.45
N LEU A 98 2.46 -4.67 -6.70
CA LEU A 98 1.40 -5.62 -7.04
C LEU A 98 1.61 -6.98 -6.37
N ALA A 99 2.85 -7.49 -6.36
CA ALA A 99 3.18 -8.74 -5.71
C ALA A 99 2.97 -8.68 -4.18
N ALA A 100 3.33 -7.57 -3.54
CA ALA A 100 3.10 -7.37 -2.11
C ALA A 100 1.60 -7.28 -1.80
N LEU A 101 0.83 -6.54 -2.59
CA LEU A 101 -0.63 -6.46 -2.45
C LEU A 101 -1.29 -7.82 -2.67
N ALA A 102 -0.85 -8.61 -3.64
CA ALA A 102 -1.37 -9.96 -3.88
C ALA A 102 -1.17 -10.87 -2.64
N ARG A 103 0.03 -10.87 -2.05
CA ARG A 103 0.32 -11.60 -0.80
C ARG A 103 -0.53 -11.10 0.36
N ALA A 104 -0.62 -9.78 0.54
CA ALA A 104 -1.43 -9.17 1.60
C ALA A 104 -2.91 -9.57 1.48
N ARG A 105 -3.46 -9.54 0.26
CA ARG A 105 -4.85 -9.95 0.02
C ARG A 105 -5.09 -11.41 0.38
N ALA A 106 -4.18 -12.32 0.03
CA ALA A 106 -4.32 -13.74 0.37
C ALA A 106 -4.42 -14.00 1.89
N VAL A 107 -3.84 -13.13 2.71
CA VAL A 107 -3.87 -13.23 4.18
C VAL A 107 -5.04 -12.45 4.78
N LEU A 108 -5.32 -11.25 4.26
CA LEU A 108 -6.21 -10.26 4.88
C LEU A 108 -7.64 -10.30 4.34
N THR A 109 -7.93 -11.03 3.25
CA THR A 109 -9.28 -11.11 2.69
C THR A 109 -9.66 -12.51 2.21
N GLU A 110 -10.93 -12.86 2.37
CA GLU A 110 -11.52 -14.11 1.86
C GLU A 110 -11.97 -13.99 0.39
N LYS A 111 -11.92 -12.79 -0.21
CA LYS A 111 -12.36 -12.53 -1.59
C LYS A 111 -11.33 -13.03 -2.61
N SER A 112 -11.46 -14.30 -2.98
CA SER A 112 -10.55 -15.02 -3.90
C SER A 112 -10.63 -14.62 -5.37
N ARG A 113 -11.78 -14.09 -5.83
CA ARG A 113 -12.04 -13.80 -7.25
C ARG A 113 -12.26 -12.31 -7.50
N VAL A 114 -11.18 -11.55 -7.44
CA VAL A 114 -11.21 -10.10 -7.67
C VAL A 114 -10.35 -9.75 -8.87
N THR A 115 -10.79 -8.72 -9.60
CA THR A 115 -10.07 -8.14 -10.73
C THR A 115 -9.67 -6.73 -10.40
N LEU A 116 -8.38 -6.43 -10.51
CA LEU A 116 -7.83 -5.08 -10.60
C LEU A 116 -8.21 -4.49 -11.95
N THR A 117 -8.93 -3.38 -11.93
CA THR A 117 -9.51 -2.75 -13.13
C THR A 117 -8.85 -1.43 -13.46
N THR A 118 -8.45 -0.67 -12.43
CA THR A 118 -7.87 0.66 -12.61
C THR A 118 -6.69 0.90 -11.69
N VAL A 119 -5.74 1.68 -12.17
CA VAL A 119 -4.70 2.32 -11.35
C VAL A 119 -4.81 3.83 -11.56
N ASN A 120 -4.82 4.62 -10.48
CA ASN A 120 -4.93 6.09 -10.53
C ASN A 120 -6.11 6.56 -11.41
N ALA A 121 -7.26 5.89 -11.24
CA ALA A 121 -8.51 6.05 -12.01
C ALA A 121 -8.42 5.75 -13.52
N GLN A 122 -7.23 5.40 -14.02
CA GLN A 122 -7.01 5.01 -15.41
C GLN A 122 -7.23 3.50 -15.56
N SER A 123 -7.89 3.14 -16.66
CA SER A 123 -8.30 1.77 -16.99
C SER A 123 -7.11 0.92 -17.44
N LEU A 124 -6.99 -0.31 -16.93
CA LEU A 124 -5.93 -1.24 -17.34
C LEU A 124 -6.19 -1.94 -18.69
N ILE A 125 -7.41 -1.85 -19.22
CA ILE A 125 -7.76 -2.40 -20.55
C ILE A 125 -7.52 -1.41 -21.68
N ASP A 126 -7.43 -0.12 -21.38
CA ASP A 126 -7.22 0.92 -22.39
C ASP A 126 -5.71 1.05 -22.66
N ALA A 127 -5.27 0.38 -23.73
CA ALA A 127 -3.86 0.18 -24.08
C ALA A 127 -3.04 1.48 -24.26
N ALA A 128 -3.70 2.61 -24.55
CA ALA A 128 -3.04 3.88 -24.81
C ALA A 128 -2.41 4.53 -23.56
N THR A 129 -2.62 3.99 -22.35
CA THR A 129 -2.28 4.69 -21.10
C THR A 129 -1.37 3.91 -20.15
N HIS A 130 -1.23 2.58 -20.25
CA HIS A 130 -0.46 1.81 -19.24
C HIS A 130 0.25 0.53 -19.72
N ASP A 131 1.34 0.67 -20.47
CA ASP A 131 2.28 -0.46 -20.69
C ASP A 131 2.94 -0.90 -19.37
N LEU A 132 3.33 0.07 -18.53
CA LEU A 132 4.04 -0.19 -17.27
C LEU A 132 3.24 -1.10 -16.31
N TRP A 133 1.97 -0.76 -16.03
CA TRP A 133 1.17 -1.55 -15.08
C TRP A 133 0.71 -2.88 -15.66
N ASN A 134 0.48 -2.96 -16.97
CA ASN A 134 0.14 -4.22 -17.64
C ASN A 134 1.33 -5.18 -17.69
N GLU A 135 2.54 -4.67 -17.91
CA GLU A 135 3.77 -5.46 -17.80
C GLU A 135 4.00 -5.90 -16.35
N ALA A 136 3.91 -4.97 -15.40
CA ALA A 136 4.09 -5.27 -13.99
C ALA A 136 3.08 -6.30 -13.46
N ALA A 137 1.81 -6.23 -13.86
CA ALA A 137 0.78 -7.18 -13.45
C ALA A 137 1.10 -8.60 -13.95
N ARG A 138 1.57 -8.73 -15.20
CA ARG A 138 2.04 -10.01 -15.74
C ARG A 138 3.22 -10.56 -14.95
N THR A 139 4.22 -9.74 -14.70
CA THR A 139 5.43 -10.13 -13.95
C THR A 139 5.12 -10.47 -12.50
N ALA A 140 4.17 -9.77 -11.87
CA ALA A 140 3.68 -10.06 -10.53
C ALA A 140 2.79 -11.33 -10.45
N GLY A 141 2.51 -11.98 -11.57
CA GLY A 141 1.75 -13.22 -11.64
C GLY A 141 0.24 -13.06 -11.58
N LEU A 142 -0.29 -11.87 -11.87
CA LEU A 142 -1.73 -11.69 -12.06
C LEU A 142 -2.15 -12.28 -13.40
N SER A 143 -3.35 -12.84 -13.48
CA SER A 143 -3.88 -13.39 -14.74
C SER A 143 -4.70 -12.36 -15.52
N PRO A 144 -4.47 -12.20 -16.84
CA PRO A 144 -5.27 -11.28 -17.65
C PRO A 144 -6.73 -11.76 -17.76
N VAL A 145 -7.67 -10.82 -17.74
CA VAL A 145 -9.10 -11.04 -17.96
C VAL A 145 -9.69 -9.90 -18.79
N PRO A 146 -10.85 -10.06 -19.46
CA PRO A 146 -11.41 -8.99 -20.32
C PRO A 146 -11.67 -7.66 -19.61
N ARG A 147 -11.74 -7.64 -18.28
CA ARG A 147 -11.97 -6.45 -17.46
C ARG A 147 -10.73 -5.91 -16.74
N GLY A 148 -9.54 -6.48 -16.99
CA GLY A 148 -8.29 -6.08 -16.32
C GLY A 148 -7.45 -7.28 -15.89
N TRP A 149 -6.96 -7.27 -14.66
CA TRP A 149 -6.05 -8.29 -14.13
C TRP A 149 -6.63 -8.98 -12.90
N ARG A 150 -6.81 -10.30 -12.95
CA ARG A 150 -7.27 -11.10 -11.82
C ARG A 150 -6.14 -11.31 -10.85
N TRP A 151 -6.42 -11.06 -9.57
CA TRP A 151 -5.53 -11.46 -8.49
C TRP A 151 -5.58 -12.98 -8.31
N GLU A 152 -4.41 -13.61 -8.22
CA GLU A 152 -4.35 -15.04 -7.91
C GLU A 152 -4.74 -15.30 -6.46
N SER A 153 -5.59 -16.30 -6.26
CA SER A 153 -5.89 -16.81 -4.93
C SER A 153 -4.86 -17.88 -4.61
N HIS A 154 -3.95 -17.58 -3.69
CA HIS A 154 -3.17 -18.65 -3.07
C HIS A 154 -4.14 -19.40 -2.15
N ALA A 155 -4.79 -20.43 -2.68
CA ALA A 155 -5.51 -21.38 -1.85
C ALA A 155 -4.50 -21.89 -0.81
N ARG A 156 -4.79 -21.66 0.48
CA ARG A 156 -4.00 -22.23 1.57
C ARG A 156 -4.02 -23.75 1.36
N ARG A 157 -2.91 -24.30 0.88
CA ARG A 157 -2.63 -25.74 0.96
C ARG A 157 -2.12 -26.06 2.36
#